data_AF-A0A7X0J7P7-F1
#
_entry.id   AF-A0A7X0J7P7-F1
#
_cell.length_a   1.000
_cell.length_b   1.000
_cell.length_c   1.000
_cell.angle_alpha   90.00
_cell.angle_beta   90.00
_cell.angle_gamma   90.00
#
_symmetry.space_group_name_H-M   'P 1'
#
loop_
_entity.id
_entity.type
_entity.pdbx_description
1 polymer ?
#
loop_
_entity_poly.entity_id
_entity_poly.type
_entity_poly.pdbx_seq_one_letter_code
_entity_poly.pdbx_strand_id
1 'polypeptide(L)'
;MKTSWNELLLIEEYLLSDRKEADRILLEARIILQPNLKDSVFWQEKTYSLIQQYGRQQLRKEIEQVHEKLFTAPEHYSFRQKIIQLFGK
;
A
#
# COMPACT_ATOMS: atom_id res chain seq x y z
N MET A 1 17.96 -15.04 -8.79
CA MET A 1 17.35 -14.82 -10.12
C MET A 1 17.94 -13.56 -10.71
N LYS A 2 18.56 -13.61 -11.90
CA LYS A 2 18.76 -12.40 -12.71
C LYS A 2 17.45 -12.20 -13.45
N THR A 3 16.53 -11.40 -12.91
CA THR A 3 15.42 -10.87 -13.69
C THR A 3 16.01 -9.94 -14.75
N SER A 4 15.55 -10.04 -15.98
CA SER A 4 15.88 -9.01 -16.97
C SER A 4 15.31 -7.69 -16.47
N TRP A 5 16.07 -6.59 -16.54
CA TRP A 5 15.58 -5.26 -16.14
C TRP A 5 14.25 -4.90 -16.84
N ASN A 6 14.06 -5.41 -18.06
CA ASN A 6 12.82 -5.24 -18.81
C ASN A 6 11.64 -6.02 -18.21
N GLU A 7 11.88 -7.20 -17.63
CA GLU A 7 10.84 -7.98 -16.96
C GLU A 7 10.43 -7.29 -15.66
N LEU A 8 11.40 -6.81 -14.88
CA LEU A 8 11.09 -6.11 -13.64
C LEU A 8 10.26 -4.85 -13.90
N LEU A 9 10.67 -4.02 -14.86
CA LEU A 9 9.92 -2.83 -15.26
C LEU A 9 8.49 -3.19 -15.69
N LEU A 10 8.35 -4.23 -16.50
CA LEU A 10 7.05 -4.66 -17.00
C LEU A 10 6.12 -5.17 -15.89
N ILE A 11 6.66 -5.87 -14.89
CA ILE A 11 5.89 -6.29 -13.71
C ILE A 11 5.52 -5.08 -12.84
N GLU A 12 6.45 -4.14 -12.64
CA GLU A 12 6.18 -2.92 -11.86
C GLU A 12 5.07 -2.09 -12.49
N GLU A 13 5.12 -1.89 -13.80
CA GLU A 13 4.10 -1.14 -14.51
C GLU A 13 2.74 -1.83 -14.47
N TYR A 14 2.69 -3.17 -14.49
CA TYR A 14 1.46 -3.93 -14.33
C TYR A 14 0.87 -3.85 -12.91
N LEU A 15 1.72 -3.89 -11.88
CA LEU A 15 1.26 -3.89 -10.48
C LEU A 15 0.96 -2.50 -9.93
N LEU A 16 1.66 -1.47 -10.41
CA LEU A 16 1.64 -0.13 -9.80
C LEU A 16 1.01 0.96 -10.68
N SER A 17 0.90 0.76 -12.00
CA SER A 17 0.43 1.79 -12.93
C SER A 17 -0.89 1.41 -13.61
N ASP A 18 -1.67 2.43 -13.97
CA ASP A 18 -2.86 2.27 -14.81
C ASP A 18 -2.43 2.29 -16.29
N ARG A 19 -1.99 1.12 -16.81
CA ARG A 19 -1.56 0.98 -18.21
C ARG A 19 -2.74 0.98 -19.18
N LYS A 20 -2.43 1.23 -20.46
CA LYS A 20 -3.34 0.94 -21.59
C LYS A 20 -3.68 -0.55 -21.58
N GLU A 21 -4.96 -0.87 -21.62
CA GLU A 21 -5.54 -2.23 -21.54
C GLU A 21 -4.79 -3.29 -22.40
N ALA A 22 -4.30 -2.91 -23.58
CA ALA A 22 -3.57 -3.81 -24.48
C ALA A 22 -2.28 -4.41 -23.88
N ASP A 23 -1.52 -3.61 -23.13
CA ASP A 23 -0.26 -4.07 -22.53
C ASP A 23 -0.51 -5.02 -21.36
N ARG A 24 -1.61 -4.77 -20.63
CA ARG A 24 -2.08 -5.65 -19.56
C ARG A 24 -2.43 -7.03 -20.11
N ILE A 25 -3.24 -7.07 -21.17
CA ILE A 25 -3.64 -8.33 -21.84
C ILE A 25 -2.40 -9.08 -22.35
N LEU A 26 -1.44 -8.39 -22.95
CA LEU A 26 -0.22 -9.02 -23.44
C LEU A 26 0.58 -9.68 -22.31
N LEU A 27 0.69 -9.02 -21.15
CA LEU A 27 1.37 -9.59 -20.01
C LEU A 27 0.61 -10.79 -19.43
N GLU A 28 -0.72 -10.70 -19.31
CA GLU A 28 -1.55 -11.81 -18.83
C GLU A 28 -1.38 -13.05 -19.73
N ALA A 29 -1.34 -12.87 -21.06
CA ALA A 29 -1.04 -13.96 -21.99
C ALA A 29 0.36 -14.54 -21.77
N ARG A 30 1.38 -13.70 -21.52
CA ARG A 30 2.75 -14.17 -21.22
C ARG A 30 2.83 -14.93 -19.91
N ILE A 31 2.13 -14.50 -18.87
CA ILE A 31 2.06 -15.19 -17.56
C ILE A 31 1.53 -16.62 -17.73
N ILE A 32 0.55 -16.82 -18.61
CA ILE A 32 0.01 -18.16 -18.91
C ILE A 32 1.08 -19.04 -19.58
N LEU A 33 1.86 -18.47 -20.50
CA LEU A 33 2.83 -19.21 -21.31
C LEU A 33 4.20 -19.39 -20.62
N GLN A 34 4.53 -18.57 -19.63
CA GLN A 34 5.86 -18.47 -19.03
C GLN A 34 5.80 -18.64 -17.50
N PRO A 35 5.99 -19.87 -16.98
CA PRO A 35 5.89 -20.15 -15.55
C PRO A 35 6.83 -19.30 -14.67
N ASN A 36 8.06 -19.05 -15.12
CA ASN A 36 9.02 -18.23 -14.37
C ASN A 36 8.56 -16.77 -14.23
N LEU A 37 7.87 -16.24 -15.24
CA LEU A 37 7.30 -14.89 -15.19
C LEU A 37 6.13 -14.85 -14.21
N LYS A 38 5.27 -15.87 -14.22
CA LYS A 38 4.18 -16.03 -13.26
C LYS A 38 4.69 -16.02 -11.81
N ASP A 39 5.74 -16.79 -11.53
CA ASP A 39 6.34 -16.84 -10.19
C ASP A 39 6.91 -15.48 -9.78
N SER A 40 7.57 -14.78 -10.72
CA SER A 40 8.11 -13.45 -10.48
C SER A 40 7.02 -12.43 -10.13
N VAL A 41 5.93 -12.41 -10.91
CA VAL A 41 4.76 -11.55 -10.66
C VAL A 41 4.14 -11.88 -9.29
N PHE A 42 3.92 -13.17 -9.01
CA PHE A 42 3.33 -13.61 -7.75
C PHE A 42 4.14 -13.15 -6.54
N TRP A 43 5.46 -13.37 -6.56
CA TRP A 43 6.29 -12.98 -5.43
C TRP A 43 6.36 -11.46 -5.26
N GLN A 44 6.44 -10.70 -6.34
CA GLN A 44 6.46 -9.25 -6.28
C GLN A 44 5.14 -8.67 -5.74
N GLU A 45 3.99 -9.20 -6.18
CA GLU A 45 2.67 -8.84 -5.66
C GLU A 45 2.57 -9.14 -4.15
N LYS A 46 3.02 -10.33 -3.72
CA LYS A 46 3.03 -10.70 -2.29
C LYS A 46 3.92 -9.78 -1.47
N THR A 47 5.10 -9.44 -1.97
CA THR A 47 6.00 -8.51 -1.30
C THR A 47 5.37 -7.13 -1.16
N TYR A 48 4.76 -6.58 -2.20
CA TYR A 48 4.07 -5.30 -2.12
C TYR A 48 2.90 -5.31 -1.14
N SER A 49 2.10 -6.39 -1.15
CA SER A 49 1.00 -6.57 -0.20
C SER A 49 1.49 -6.53 1.26
N LEU A 50 2.59 -7.24 1.56
CA LEU A 50 3.20 -7.25 2.89
C LEU A 50 3.73 -5.88 3.30
N ILE A 51 4.45 -5.19 2.40
CA ILE A 51 4.97 -3.83 2.65
C ILE A 51 3.82 -2.87 2.93
N GLN A 52 2.75 -2.92 2.11
CA GLN A 52 1.59 -2.05 2.28
C GLN A 52 0.86 -2.34 3.61
N GLN A 53 0.71 -3.61 3.98
CA GLN A 53 0.10 -3.99 5.25
C GLN A 53 0.93 -3.48 6.43
N TYR A 54 2.24 -3.68 6.40
CA TYR A 54 3.14 -3.20 7.44
C TYR A 54 3.11 -1.67 7.55
N GLY A 55 3.20 -0.96 6.42
CA GLY A 55 3.11 0.50 6.39
C GLY A 55 1.78 1.01 6.96
N ARG A 56 0.65 0.36 6.64
CA ARG A 56 -0.65 0.70 7.23
C ARG A 56 -0.70 0.49 8.75
N GLN A 57 -0.10 -0.58 9.25
CA GLN A 57 -0.01 -0.82 10.69
C GLN A 57 0.83 0.25 11.38
N GLN A 58 1.94 0.65 10.77
CA GLN A 58 2.81 1.70 11.30
C GLN A 58 2.11 3.06 11.32
N LEU A 59 1.46 3.46 10.22
CA LEU A 59 0.70 4.70 10.15
C LEU A 59 -0.44 4.73 11.18
N ARG A 60 -1.11 3.60 11.39
CA ARG A 60 -2.16 3.49 12.41
C ARG A 60 -1.63 3.72 13.81
N LYS A 61 -0.46 3.16 14.15
CA LYS A 61 0.19 3.40 15.45
C LYS A 61 0.55 4.87 15.63
N GLU A 62 1.05 5.53 14.60
CA GLU A 62 1.36 6.97 14.65
C GLU A 62 0.09 7.82 14.87
N ILE A 63 -1.00 7.49 14.18
CA ILE A 63 -2.30 8.16 14.38
C ILE A 63 -2.81 7.93 15.81
N GLU A 64 -2.70 6.71 16.34
CA GLU A 64 -3.11 6.37 17.71
C GLU A 64 -2.29 7.16 18.74
N GLN A 65 -0.97 7.29 18.56
CA GLN A 65 -0.11 8.10 19.44
C GLN A 65 -0.46 9.59 19.39
N VAL A 66 -0.73 10.14 18.20
CA VAL A 66 -1.17 11.54 18.05
C VAL A 66 -2.52 11.75 18.73
N HIS A 67 -3.45 10.80 18.56
CA HIS A 67 -4.76 10.84 19.22
C HIS A 67 -4.60 10.81 20.74
N GLU A 68 -3.80 9.89 21.28
CA GLU A 68 -3.55 9.79 22.71
C GLU A 68 -2.99 11.10 23.26
N LYS A 69 -1.96 11.67 22.61
CA LYS A 69 -1.38 12.94 23.03
C LYS A 69 -2.41 14.08 23.03
N LEU A 70 -3.16 14.24 21.93
CA LEU A 70 -4.13 15.34 21.79
C LEU A 70 -5.31 15.24 22.77
N PHE A 71 -5.71 14.03 23.17
CA PHE A 71 -6.91 13.82 24.01
C PHE A 71 -6.60 13.56 25.48
N THR A 72 -5.35 13.24 25.84
CA THR A 72 -4.97 12.97 27.24
C THR A 72 -4.09 14.07 27.84
N ALA A 73 -3.23 14.73 27.05
CA ALA A 73 -2.31 15.72 27.60
C ALA A 73 -3.05 16.98 28.09
N PRO A 74 -2.74 17.49 29.30
CA PRO A 74 -3.42 18.67 29.87
C PRO A 74 -3.35 19.92 28.98
N GLU A 75 -2.24 20.08 28.25
CA GLU A 75 -1.98 21.20 27.33
C GLU A 75 -2.95 21.28 26.14
N HIS A 76 -3.66 20.19 25.82
CA HIS A 76 -4.60 20.12 24.70
C HIS A 76 -6.07 20.08 25.14
N TYR A 77 -6.37 20.36 26.42
CA TYR A 77 -7.73 20.28 26.96
C TYR A 77 -8.77 21.10 26.18
N SER A 78 -8.46 22.36 25.85
CA SER A 78 -9.39 23.25 25.13
C SER A 78 -9.70 22.76 23.72
N PHE A 79 -8.71 22.18 23.04
CA PHE A 79 -8.88 21.55 21.73
C PHE A 79 -9.79 20.31 21.84
N ARG A 80 -9.51 19.42 22.78
CA ARG A 80 -10.34 18.24 23.04
C ARG A 80 -11.82 18.61 23.29
N GLN A 81 -12.07 19.62 24.13
CA GLN A 81 -13.44 20.06 24.44
C GLN A 81 -14.18 20.56 23.19
N LYS A 82 -13.51 21.35 22.34
CA LYS A 82 -14.10 21.82 21.06
C LYS A 82 -14.46 20.65 20.15
N ILE A 83 -13.57 19.67 20.01
CA ILE A 83 -13.83 18.48 19.18
C ILE A 83 -15.01 17.68 19.75
N ILE A 84 -15.04 17.42 21.06
CA ILE A 84 -16.15 16.71 21.70
C ILE A 84 -17.48 17.45 21.50
N GLN A 85 -17.49 18.79 21.59
CA GLN A 85 -18.69 19.60 21.32
C GLN A 85 -19.15 19.57 19.86
N LEU A 86 -18.21 19.47 18.90
CA LEU A 86 -18.55 19.38 17.47
C LEU A 86 -19.19 18.03 17.09
N PHE A 87 -18.77 16.95 17.75
CA PHE A 87 -19.25 15.60 17.47
C PHE A 87 -20.25 15.07 18.51
N GLY A 88 -20.49 15.84 19.58
CA GLY A 88 -21.46 15.53 20.63
C GLY A 88 -22.82 16.11 20.28
N LYS A 89 -23.85 15.26 20.25
CA LYS A 89 -25.22 15.66 20.54
C LYS A 89 -25.46 15.53 22.04
#